data_AF-A0A3M8DPU7-F1
#
_entry.id   AF-A0A3M8DPU7-F1
#
_cell.length_a   1.000
_cell.length_b   1.000
_cell.length_c   1.000
_cell.angle_alpha   90.00
_cell.angle_beta   90.00
_cell.angle_gamma   90.00
#
_symmetry.space_group_name_H-M   'P 1'
#
loop_
_entity.id
_entity.type
_entity.pdbx_description
1 polymer ?
#
loop_
_entity_poly.entity_id
_entity_poly.type
_entity_poly.pdbx_seq_one_letter_code
_entity_poly.pdbx_strand_id
1 'polypeptide(L)' 'MAQTFKPYMVSFYSNAVYLNGSRQLPELDPVYQQPVMQFAADNYTESLIDNSLMQGWITQEEYNATMEKRTNV' A
#
# COMPACT_ATOMS: atom_id res chain seq x y z
N MET A 1 4.62 10.79 22.28
CA MET A 1 3.51 9.82 22.39
C MET A 1 3.81 8.70 21.41
N ALA A 2 3.93 7.45 21.85
CA ALA A 2 4.20 6.34 20.94
C ALA A 2 2.92 6.00 20.16
N GLN A 3 2.94 6.19 18.84
CA GLN A 3 1.83 5.78 17.99
C GLN A 3 1.68 4.26 18.11
N THR A 4 0.57 3.78 18.68
CA THR A 4 0.33 2.34 18.81
C THR A 4 0.00 1.78 17.43
N PHE A 5 0.83 0.86 16.94
CA PHE A 5 0.55 0.11 15.72
C PHE A 5 -0.69 -0.76 15.90
N LYS A 6 -1.63 -0.65 14.97
CA LYS A 6 -2.91 -1.37 14.97
C LYS A 6 -2.99 -2.22 13.70
N PRO A 7 -2.71 -3.53 13.78
CA PRO A 7 -2.63 -4.40 12.60
C PRO A 7 -3.86 -4.36 11.69
N TYR A 8 -5.06 -4.22 12.28
CA TYR A 8 -6.31 -4.16 11.52
C TYR A 8 -6.45 -2.89 10.64
N MET A 9 -5.67 -1.84 10.90
CA MET A 9 -5.67 -0.63 10.08
C MET A 9 -4.92 -0.82 8.77
N VAL A 10 -4.05 -1.85 8.66
CA VAL A 10 -3.24 -2.11 7.47
C VAL A 10 -4.12 -2.38 6.26
N SER A 11 -5.11 -3.27 6.38
CA SER A 11 -6.04 -3.57 5.29
C SER A 11 -6.91 -2.36 4.92
N PHE A 12 -7.36 -1.59 5.93
CA PHE A 12 -8.13 -0.37 5.70
C PHE A 12 -7.33 0.67 4.90
N TYR A 13 -6.08 0.93 5.31
CA TYR A 13 -5.21 1.87 4.61
C TYR A 13 -4.79 1.35 3.23
N SER A 14 -4.54 0.06 3.10
CA SER A 14 -4.23 -0.55 1.81
C SER A 14 -5.38 -0.39 0.81
N ASN A 15 -6.62 -0.63 1.23
CA ASN A 15 -7.79 -0.36 0.39
C ASN A 15 -7.91 1.14 0.03
N ALA A 16 -7.67 2.03 1.00
CA ALA A 16 -7.74 3.47 0.79
C ALA A 16 -6.71 3.96 -0.24
N VAL A 17 -5.50 3.40 -0.24
CA VAL A 17 -4.42 3.75 -1.17
C VAL A 17 -4.61 3.11 -2.54
N TYR A 18 -4.73 1.78 -2.61
CA TYR A 18 -4.64 1.05 -3.88
C TYR A 18 -5.98 0.80 -4.59
N LEU A 19 -7.10 0.82 -3.87
CA LEU A 19 -8.42 0.51 -4.45
C LEU A 19 -9.31 1.74 -4.62
N ASN A 20 -9.18 2.72 -3.73
CA ASN A 20 -10.04 3.90 -3.72
C ASN A 20 -9.32 5.21 -4.05
N GLY A 21 -7.99 5.27 -3.87
CA GLY A 21 -7.22 6.52 -4.01
C GLY A 21 -7.62 7.63 -3.04
N SER A 22 -8.26 7.29 -1.92
CA SER A 22 -8.74 8.27 -0.93
C SER A 22 -7.66 8.72 0.04
N ARG A 23 -6.49 8.06 0.02
CA ARG A 23 -5.29 8.40 0.78
C ARG A 23 -4.05 8.09 -0.05
N GLN A 24 -2.96 8.80 0.23
CA GLN A 24 -1.64 8.49 -0.31
C GLN A 24 -0.74 7.85 0.75
N LEU A 25 0.17 6.97 0.33
CA LEU A 25 1.17 6.34 1.20
C LEU A 25 1.96 7.33 2.09
N PRO A 26 2.50 8.46 1.59
CA PRO A 26 3.25 9.43 2.40
C PRO A 26 2.40 10.13 3.47
N GLU A 27 1.07 10.14 3.33
CA GLU A 27 0.15 10.71 4.33
C GLU A 27 -0.12 9.75 5.50
N LEU A 28 0.24 8.48 5.36
CA LEU A 28 0.15 7.50 6.43
C LEU A 28 1.31 7.67 7.40
N ASP A 29 1.06 7.34 8.66
CA ASP A 29 2.13 7.21 9.65
C ASP A 29 3.17 6.20 9.13
N PRO A 30 4.49 6.51 9.20
CA PRO A 30 5.54 5.65 8.68
C PRO A 30 5.46 4.19 9.13
N VAL A 31 4.89 3.93 10.32
CA VAL A 31 4.68 2.58 10.84
C VAL A 31 3.74 1.72 9.97
N TYR A 32 2.85 2.35 9.19
CA TYR A 32 1.90 1.64 8.31
C TYR A 32 2.36 1.54 6.87
N GLN A 33 3.26 2.41 6.39
CA GLN A 33 3.63 2.45 4.97
C GLN A 33 4.15 1.09 4.48
N GLN A 34 5.11 0.51 5.20
CA GLN A 34 5.69 -0.80 4.87
C GLN A 34 4.66 -1.94 4.96
N PRO A 35 3.90 -2.11 6.06
CA PRO A 35 2.82 -3.11 6.13
C PRO A 35 1.74 -2.96 5.07
N VAL A 36 1.38 -1.74 4.69
CA VAL A 36 0.34 -1.46 3.68
C VAL A 36 0.78 -1.91 2.29
N MET A 37 2.03 -1.62 1.92
CA MET A 37 2.61 -2.13 0.67
C MET A 37 2.71 -3.65 0.69
N GLN A 38 3.13 -4.25 1.81
CA GLN A 38 3.18 -5.72 1.91
C GLN A 38 1.80 -6.35 1.75
N PHE A 39 0.79 -5.81 2.42
CA PHE A 39 -0.58 -6.30 2.30
C PHE A 39 -1.09 -6.20 0.86
N ALA A 40 -0.82 -5.09 0.17
CA ALA A 40 -1.17 -4.93 -1.24
C ALA A 40 -0.48 -5.97 -2.13
N ALA A 41 0.82 -6.20 -1.92
CA ALA A 41 1.60 -7.20 -2.66
C ALA A 41 1.04 -8.63 -2.48
N ASP A 42 0.63 -8.97 -1.26
CA ASP A 42 0.15 -10.31 -0.90
C ASP A 42 -1.31 -10.55 -1.34
N ASN A 43 -2.17 -9.52 -1.30
CA ASN A 43 -3.62 -9.68 -1.42
C ASN A 43 -4.21 -9.14 -2.73
N TYR A 44 -3.55 -8.20 -3.41
CA TYR A 44 -4.08 -7.60 -4.64
C TYR A 44 -3.44 -8.22 -5.87
N THR A 45 -4.20 -8.32 -6.95
CA THR A 45 -3.66 -8.68 -8.26
C THR A 45 -2.74 -7.58 -8.78
N GLU A 46 -1.78 -7.95 -9.62
CA GLU A 46 -0.90 -6.97 -10.29
C GLU A 46 -1.69 -5.90 -11.01
N SER A 47 -2.77 -6.28 -11.71
CA SER A 47 -3.67 -5.35 -12.37
C SER A 47 -4.31 -4.28 -11.47
N LEU A 48 -4.57 -4.59 -10.19
CA LEU A 48 -5.10 -3.61 -9.24
C LEU A 48 -4.02 -2.59 -8.85
N ILE A 49 -2.81 -3.08 -8.63
CA ILE A 49 -1.65 -2.23 -8.30
C ILE A 49 -1.29 -1.36 -9.52
N ASP A 50 -1.31 -1.92 -10.73
CA ASP A 50 -1.13 -1.18 -11.98
C ASP A 50 -2.17 -0.09 -12.15
N ASN A 51 -3.45 -0.40 -11.90
CA ASN A 51 -4.52 0.59 -11.96
C ASN A 51 -4.28 1.72 -10.96
N SER A 52 -3.85 1.41 -9.72
CA SER A 52 -3.53 2.45 -8.74
C SER A 52 -2.41 3.40 -9.18
N LEU A 53 -1.41 2.88 -9.91
CA LEU A 53 -0.35 3.68 -10.54
C LEU A 53 -0.91 4.51 -11.71
N MET A 54 -1.71 3.91 -12.59
CA MET A 54 -2.33 4.60 -13.74
C MET A 54 -3.25 5.73 -13.31
N GLN A 55 -3.96 5.57 -12.19
CA GLN A 55 -4.83 6.60 -11.60
C GLN A 55 -4.03 7.67 -10.85
N GLY A 56 -2.73 7.47 -10.64
CA GLY A 56 -1.86 8.39 -9.89
C GLY A 56 -2.09 8.38 -8.39
N TRP A 57 -2.65 7.31 -7.83
CA TRP A 57 -2.84 7.15 -6.38
C TRP A 57 -1.55 6.80 -5.65
N ILE A 58 -0.66 6.12 -6.37
CA ILE A 58 0.71 5.83 -5.97
C ILE A 58 1.67 6.30 -7.05
N THR A 59 2.92 6.55 -6.66
CA THR A 59 4.04 6.87 -7.54
C THR A 59 4.69 5.60 -8.10
N GLN A 60 5.53 5.77 -9.13
CA GLN A 60 6.31 4.66 -9.69
C GLN A 60 7.25 4.03 -8.66
N GLU A 61 7.82 4.82 -7.74
CA GLU A 61 8.71 4.32 -6.68
C GLU A 61 7.94 3.42 -5.70
N GLU A 62 6.76 3.87 -5.26
CA GLU A 62 5.88 3.09 -4.38
C GLU A 62 5.35 1.83 -5.06
N TYR A 63 5.02 1.92 -6.34
CA TYR A 63 4.67 0.76 -7.15
C TYR A 63 5.81 -0.26 -7.15
N ASN A 64 7.03 0.16 -7.49
CA ASN A 64 8.20 -0.72 -7.53
C ASN A 64 8.46 -1.35 -6.15
N ALA A 65 8.40 -0.56 -5.08
CA ALA A 65 8.56 -1.04 -3.71
C ALA A 65 7.45 -2.03 -3.30
N THR A 66 6.24 -1.86 -3.80
CA THR A 66 5.13 -2.81 -3.60
C THR A 66 5.38 -4.10 -4.36
N MET A 67 5.83 -4.01 -5.61
CA MET A 67 6.10 -5.18 -6.45
C MET A 67 7.33 -5.97 -5.99
N GLU A 68 8.36 -5.32 -5.44
CA GLU A 68 9.51 -5.99 -4.83
C GLU A 68 9.10 -6.88 -3.64
N LYS A 69 8.10 -6.46 -2.87
CA LYS A 69 7.53 -7.23 -1.76
C LYS A 69 6.76 -8.47 -2.19
N ARG A 70 6.36 -8.51 -3.47
CA ARG A 70 5.71 -9.64 -4.11
C ARG A 70 6.75 -10.71 -4.46
N THR A 71 7.51 -11.16 -3.46
CA THR A 71 8.52 -12.18 -3.68
C THR A 71 7.83 -13.55 -3.74
N ASN A 72 7.71 -14.08 -4.96
CA ASN A 72 7.52 -15.50 -5.23
C ASN A 72 8.81 -16.26 -4.83
N VAL A 73 8.87 -16.78 -3.60
CA VAL A 73 9.61 -18.04 -3.30
C VAL A 73 8.90 -18.81 -2.19
#